data_AF-A0A3A0BQI7-F1
#
_entry.id   AF-A0A3A0BQI7-F1
#
_cell.length_a   1.000
_cell.length_b   1.000
_cell.length_c   1.000
_cell.angle_alpha   90.00
_cell.angle_beta   90.00
_cell.angle_gamma   90.00
#
_symmetry.space_group_name_H-M   'P 1'
#
loop_
_entity.id
_entity.type
_entity.pdbx_description
1 polymer ?
#
loop_
_entity_poly.entity_id
_entity_poly.type
_entity_poly.pdbx_seq_one_letter_code
_entity_poly.pdbx_strand_id
1 'polypeptide(L)' 'MARIRKIEIANFRGIQLLAWCPTPGINCLIGPGDSGKSTVLDAIDLCLG' A
#
# COMPACT_ATOMS: atom_id res chain seq x y z
N MET A 1 -0.30 -18.49 7.09
CA MET A 1 -0.67 -17.06 7.14
C MET A 1 -0.56 -16.47 5.74
N ALA A 2 -1.54 -15.66 5.34
CA ALA A 2 -1.52 -14.97 4.06
C ALA A 2 -0.39 -13.94 4.02
N ARG A 3 0.17 -13.68 2.83
CA ARG A 3 1.26 -12.73 2.65
C ARG A 3 1.09 -11.97 1.34
N ILE A 4 1.15 -10.65 1.43
CA ILE A 4 1.11 -9.77 0.25
C ILE A 4 2.44 -9.92 -0.49
N ARG A 5 2.37 -10.36 -1.75
CA ARG A 5 3.55 -10.53 -2.63
C ARG A 5 3.72 -9.37 -3.60
N LYS A 6 2.61 -8.73 -3.97
CA LYS A 6 2.52 -7.60 -4.87
C LYS A 6 1.27 -6.81 -4.52
N ILE A 7 1.35 -5.49 -4.60
CA ILE A 7 0.21 -4.58 -4.61
C ILE A 7 0.35 -3.63 -5.79
N GLU A 8 -0.76 -3.43 -6.49
CA GLU A 8 -0.92 -2.41 -7.52
C GLU A 8 -2.12 -1.54 -7.16
N ILE A 9 -1.90 -0.24 -7.07
CA ILE A 9 -2.91 0.76 -6.80
C ILE A 9 -2.97 1.68 -8.02
N ALA A 10 -4.17 1.90 -8.55
CA ALA A 10 -4.42 2.85 -9.63
C ALA A 10 -5.65 3.70 -9.33
N ASN A 11 -5.51 5.02 -9.41
CA ASN A 11 -6.57 6.01 -9.21
C ASN A 11 -7.38 5.80 -7.91
N PHE A 12 -6.70 5.55 -6.79
CA PHE A 12 -7.33 5.33 -5.48
C PHE A 12 -6.94 6.44 -4.51
N ARG A 13 -7.93 7.26 -4.13
CA ARG A 13 -7.75 8.47 -3.32
C ARG A 13 -6.61 9.33 -3.89
N GLY A 14 -5.60 9.67 -3.09
CA GLY A 14 -4.45 10.48 -3.52
C GLY A 14 -3.36 9.72 -4.30
N ILE A 15 -3.52 8.42 -4.57
CA ILE A 15 -2.53 7.61 -5.31
C ILE A 15 -2.99 7.43 -6.76
N GLN A 16 -2.29 8.07 -7.70
CA GLN A 16 -2.52 7.85 -9.14
C GLN A 16 -2.02 6.46 -9.57
N LEU A 17 -0.80 6.09 -9.18
CA LEU A 17 -0.19 4.79 -9.48
C LEU A 17 0.81 4.40 -8.38
N LEU A 18 0.73 3.17 -7.89
CA LEU A 18 1.75 2.54 -7.06
C LEU A 18 1.86 1.06 -7.44
N ALA A 19 3.07 0.60 -7.74
CA ALA A 19 3.37 -0.81 -7.91
C ALA A 19 4.47 -1.19 -6.91
N TRP A 20 4.16 -2.11 -6.00
CA TRP A 20 5.07 -2.45 -4.92
C TRP A 20 5.09 -3.95 -4.64
N CYS A 21 6.29 -4.50 -4.44
CA CYS A 21 6.54 -5.89 -4.06
C CYS A 21 7.17 -5.94 -2.67
N PRO A 22 6.38 -6.09 -1.58
CA PRO A 22 6.91 -6.08 -0.21
C PRO A 22 7.92 -7.20 0.05
N THR A 23 8.99 -6.89 0.79
CA THR A 23 10.00 -7.87 1.20
C THR A 23 9.50 -8.71 2.39
N PRO A 24 10.15 -9.84 2.71
CA PRO A 24 9.89 -10.53 3.97
C PRO A 24 10.20 -9.64 5.17
N GLY A 25 9.43 -9.80 6.25
CA GLY A 25 9.60 -9.03 7.47
C GLY A 25 8.81 -7.71 7.47
N ILE A 26 9.37 -6.69 8.12
CA ILE A 26 8.73 -5.40 8.33
C ILE A 26 9.02 -4.49 7.13
N ASN A 27 7.95 -3.89 6.59
CA ASN A 27 8.03 -2.93 5.50
C ASN A 27 7.54 -1.56 6.02
N CYS A 28 8.36 -0.53 5.92
CA CYS A 28 8.04 0.82 6.41
C CYS A 28 7.61 1.74 5.27
N LEU A 29 6.47 2.40 5.41
CA LEU A 29 6.04 3.49 4.54
C LEU A 29 6.47 4.82 5.18
N ILE A 30 7.41 5.53 4.53
CA ILE A 30 8.04 6.74 5.09
C ILE A 30 7.81 7.91 4.14
N GLY A 31 7.44 9.07 4.68
CA GLY A 31 7.27 10.30 3.91
C GLY A 31 6.58 11.40 4.71
N PRO A 32 6.57 12.65 4.19
CA PRO A 32 5.92 13.80 4.82
C PRO A 32 4.44 13.58 5.14
N GLY A 33 3.81 14.48 5.91
CA GLY A 33 2.36 14.47 6.13
C GLY A 33 1.59 14.36 4.81
N ASP A 34 0.46 13.64 4.83
CA ASP A 34 -0.46 13.49 3.67
C ASP A 34 0.12 12.85 2.38
N SER A 35 1.30 12.24 2.44
CA SER A 35 1.95 11.56 1.29
C SER A 35 1.32 10.23 0.86
N GLY A 36 0.13 9.86 1.36
CA GLY A 36 -0.57 8.63 0.96
C GLY A 36 -0.11 7.34 1.67
N LYS A 37 0.68 7.41 2.74
CA LYS A 37 1.09 6.23 3.54
C LYS A 37 -0.11 5.42 4.03
N SER A 38 -1.06 6.06 4.70
CA SER A 38 -2.29 5.41 5.15
C SER A 38 -3.17 4.97 3.99
N THR A 39 -3.15 5.69 2.86
CA THR A 39 -3.87 5.29 1.65
C THR A 39 -3.39 3.95 1.08
N VAL A 40 -2.09 3.64 1.17
CA VAL A 40 -1.59 2.30 0.79
C VAL A 40 -2.19 1.22 1.72
N LEU A 41 -2.29 1.49 3.02
CA LEU A 41 -2.89 0.56 3.98
C LEU A 41 -4.40 0.41 3.75
N ASP A 42 -5.11 1.51 3.48
CA ASP A 42 -6.54 1.51 3.14
C ASP A 42 -6.83 0.70 1.87
N ALA A 43 -5.94 0.75 0.87
CA ALA A 43 -6.08 -0.05 -0.35
C ALA A 43 -5.87 -1.55 -0.08
N ILE A 44 -4.92 -1.90 0.79
CA ILE A 44 -4.73 -3.29 1.24
C ILE A 44 -5.98 -3.79 1.95
N ASP A 45 -6.51 -3.01 2.90
CA ASP A 45 -7.69 -3.35 3.68
C ASP A 45 -8.91 -3.59 2.79
N LEU A 46 -9.16 -2.68 1.84
CA LEU A 46 -10.23 -2.81 0.84
C LEU A 46 -10.18 -4.13 0.05
N CYS A 47 -8.98 -4.64 -0.25
CA CYS A 47 -8.83 -5.92 -0.97
C CYS A 47 -9.07 -7.15 -0.08
N LEU A 48 -8.99 -7.01 1.24
CA LEU A 48 -9.08 -8.11 2.19
C LEU A 48 -10.46 -8.22 2.85
N GLY A 49 -11.24 -7.13 2.90
CA GLY A 49 -12.62 -7.11 3.40
C GLY A 49 -12.70 -6.77 4.87
#